data_AF-A0A2T0Q171-F1
#
_entry.id   AF-A0A2T0Q171-F1
#
_cell.length_a   1.000
_cell.length_b   1.000
_cell.length_c   1.000
_cell.angle_alpha   90.00
_cell.angle_beta   90.00
_cell.angle_gamma   90.00
#
_symmetry.space_group_name_H-M   'P 1'
#
loop_
_entity.id
_entity.type
_entity.pdbx_description
1 polymer ?
#
loop_
_entity_poly.entity_id
_entity_poly.type
_entity_poly.pdbx_seq_one_letter_code
_entity_poly.pdbx_strand_id
1 'polypeptide(L)'
;MWIFRVDEPRLGGIRIREWHRRARHTVGLLFLLLGGAATGLVLLDQTNASFPTKVFAALWDGVNLVSTLGDFTEFNQPQKIFMLLAMFATLLIGGFAVSRLTGMLSGDDVMAYRENRVMEGKLAHLANHVVVVGFHSLGELVANSLRQAGQTVLILVGDQDQANRAADRGHMVVLGSPGAFDDVLKGARLDSAKALVVTTPDSNNNLAITLLAHTLNASLTIVVPGENPLRKGLLESAGASGVVIVDEIVANALVGKLTARVEEAP
;
A
#
# COMPACT_ATOMS: atom_id res chain seq x y z
N MET A 1 5.48 8.49 -3.04
CA MET A 1 6.47 8.10 -2.00
C MET A 1 6.97 6.68 -2.31
N TRP A 2 8.22 6.29 -2.02
CA TRP A 2 8.73 4.94 -2.37
C TRP A 2 8.63 3.96 -1.18
N ILE A 3 7.42 3.72 -0.70
CA ILE A 3 7.15 2.75 0.37
C ILE A 3 6.39 1.57 -0.22
N PHE A 4 6.95 0.38 -0.06
CA PHE A 4 6.26 -0.89 -0.25
C PHE A 4 5.78 -1.38 1.11
N ARG A 5 4.48 -1.38 1.32
CA ARG A 5 3.88 -1.91 2.55
C ARG A 5 3.57 -3.39 2.35
N VAL A 6 3.99 -4.24 3.28
CA VAL A 6 3.86 -5.71 3.20
C VAL A 6 2.50 -6.19 3.71
N ASP A 7 1.90 -5.49 4.68
CA ASP A 7 0.59 -5.83 5.24
C ASP A 7 -0.59 -5.27 4.40
N GLU A 8 -0.41 -4.11 3.77
CA GLU A 8 -1.43 -3.48 2.91
C GLU A 8 -1.67 -4.07 1.48
N PRO A 9 -0.77 -4.79 0.79
CA PRO A 9 -0.97 -5.16 -0.60
C PRO A 9 -2.09 -6.21 -0.74
N ARG A 10 -2.26 -7.08 0.28
CA ARG A 10 -3.42 -7.99 0.39
C ARG A 10 -4.71 -7.21 0.64
N LEU A 11 -4.69 -6.21 1.52
CA LEU A 11 -5.86 -5.39 1.86
C LEU A 11 -6.31 -4.48 0.70
N GLY A 12 -5.38 -3.91 -0.07
CA GLY A 12 -5.68 -3.09 -1.24
C GLY A 12 -6.38 -3.89 -2.34
N GLY A 13 -5.89 -5.09 -2.66
CA GLY A 13 -6.55 -5.98 -3.62
C GLY A 13 -7.95 -6.42 -3.17
N ILE A 14 -8.13 -6.72 -1.88
CA ILE A 14 -9.43 -7.07 -1.30
C ILE A 14 -10.38 -5.87 -1.35
N ARG A 15 -9.94 -4.67 -0.93
CA ARG A 15 -10.74 -3.44 -0.99
C ARG A 15 -11.13 -3.08 -2.42
N ILE A 16 -10.26 -3.32 -3.41
CA ILE A 16 -10.57 -3.11 -4.83
C ILE A 16 -11.60 -4.14 -5.33
N ARG A 17 -11.51 -5.41 -4.93
CA ARG A 17 -12.54 -6.41 -5.28
C ARG A 17 -13.88 -6.08 -4.64
N GLU A 18 -13.89 -5.64 -3.38
CA GLU A 18 -15.09 -5.15 -2.73
C GLU A 18 -15.63 -3.88 -3.39
N TRP A 19 -14.76 -2.99 -3.84
CA TRP A 19 -15.12 -1.82 -4.63
C TRP A 19 -15.84 -2.23 -5.91
N HIS A 20 -15.27 -3.15 -6.69
CA HIS A 20 -15.91 -3.66 -7.91
C HIS A 20 -17.25 -4.32 -7.61
N ARG A 21 -17.33 -5.10 -6.52
CA ARG A 21 -18.58 -5.75 -6.08
C ARG A 21 -19.64 -4.71 -5.74
N ARG A 22 -19.32 -3.73 -4.88
CA ARG A 22 -20.23 -2.64 -4.47
C ARG A 22 -20.67 -1.79 -5.67
N ALA A 23 -19.72 -1.38 -6.52
CA ALA A 23 -20.01 -0.61 -7.73
C ALA A 23 -20.93 -1.40 -8.68
N ARG A 24 -20.66 -2.69 -8.92
CA ARG A 24 -21.53 -3.56 -9.73
C ARG A 24 -22.94 -3.67 -9.17
N HIS A 25 -23.11 -3.77 -7.86
CA HIS A 25 -24.44 -3.80 -7.26
C HIS A 25 -25.17 -2.47 -7.42
N THR A 26 -24.50 -1.34 -7.19
CA THR A 26 -25.09 0.00 -7.37
C THR A 26 -25.48 0.25 -8.83
N VAL A 27 -24.59 -0.06 -9.76
CA VAL A 27 -24.85 0.03 -11.21
C VAL A 27 -25.99 -0.90 -11.62
N GLY A 28 -26.00 -2.14 -11.10
CA GLY A 28 -27.08 -3.10 -11.33
C GLY A 28 -28.44 -2.59 -10.84
N LEU A 29 -28.51 -1.95 -9.67
CA LEU A 29 -29.74 -1.33 -9.15
C LEU A 29 -30.25 -0.19 -10.07
N LEU A 30 -29.35 0.65 -10.60
CA LEU A 30 -29.72 1.71 -11.54
C LEU A 30 -30.23 1.13 -12.87
N PHE A 31 -29.60 0.08 -13.39
CA PHE A 31 -30.09 -0.62 -14.59
C PHE A 31 -31.43 -1.31 -14.35
N LEU A 32 -31.65 -1.91 -13.18
CA LEU A 32 -32.95 -2.49 -12.81
C LEU A 32 -34.04 -1.42 -12.73
N LEU A 33 -33.74 -0.25 -12.18
CA LEU A 33 -34.66 0.88 -12.14
C LEU A 33 -35.01 1.36 -13.55
N LEU A 34 -34.01 1.55 -14.42
CA LEU A 34 -34.21 1.95 -15.81
C LEU A 34 -35.04 0.91 -16.58
N GLY A 35 -34.71 -0.37 -16.42
CA GLY A 35 -35.45 -1.48 -17.04
C GLY A 35 -36.88 -1.60 -16.52
N GLY A 36 -37.10 -1.40 -15.22
CA GLY A 36 -38.44 -1.39 -14.62
C GLY A 36 -39.30 -0.24 -15.12
N ALA A 37 -38.73 0.97 -15.22
CA ALA A 37 -39.39 2.14 -15.81
C ALA A 37 -39.75 1.88 -17.27
N ALA A 38 -38.81 1.41 -18.08
CA ALA A 38 -39.06 1.11 -19.49
C ALA A 38 -40.11 0.00 -19.67
N THR A 39 -40.06 -1.07 -18.88
CA THR A 39 -41.04 -2.16 -18.93
C THR A 39 -42.44 -1.66 -18.57
N GLY A 40 -42.56 -0.85 -17.52
CA GLY A 40 -43.84 -0.27 -17.12
C GLY A 40 -44.44 0.64 -18.20
N LEU A 41 -43.61 1.46 -18.84
CA LEU A 41 -44.05 2.32 -19.95
C LEU A 41 -44.50 1.52 -21.18
N VAL A 42 -43.78 0.46 -21.56
CA VAL A 42 -44.18 -0.43 -22.66
C VAL A 42 -45.52 -1.10 -22.38
N LEU A 43 -45.77 -1.53 -21.14
CA LEU A 43 -47.03 -2.17 -20.74
C LEU A 43 -48.21 -1.18 -20.70
N LEU A 44 -47.94 0.08 -20.35
CA LEU A 44 -48.96 1.14 -20.27
C LEU A 44 -49.19 1.84 -21.62
N ASP A 45 -48.35 1.57 -22.62
CA ASP A 45 -48.46 2.14 -23.96
C ASP A 45 -49.57 1.43 -24.77
N GLN A 46 -50.70 2.14 -24.92
CA GLN A 46 -51.89 1.68 -25.64
C GLN A 46 -51.85 1.99 -27.15
N THR A 47 -50.75 2.56 -27.67
CA THR A 47 -50.63 2.84 -29.11
C THR A 47 -50.55 1.56 -29.93
N ASN A 48 -50.94 1.63 -31.22
CA ASN A 48 -50.76 0.52 -32.17
C ASN A 48 -49.33 0.44 -32.76
N ALA A 49 -48.34 1.06 -32.11
CA ALA A 49 -46.96 1.03 -32.58
C ALA A 49 -46.34 -0.37 -32.48
N SER A 50 -45.33 -0.63 -33.32
CA SER A 50 -44.58 -1.88 -33.28
C SER A 50 -43.83 -2.03 -31.95
N PHE A 51 -43.66 -3.27 -31.47
CA PHE A 51 -42.98 -3.54 -30.20
C PHE A 51 -41.57 -2.91 -30.12
N PRO A 52 -40.70 -3.00 -31.15
CA PRO A 52 -39.39 -2.33 -31.11
C PRO A 52 -39.48 -0.80 -30.90
N THR A 53 -40.48 -0.16 -31.52
CA THR A 53 -40.71 1.28 -31.37
C THR A 53 -41.09 1.64 -29.93
N LYS A 54 -41.97 0.85 -29.31
CA LYS A 54 -42.38 1.05 -27.91
C LYS A 54 -41.20 0.89 -26.94
N VAL A 55 -40.39 -0.14 -27.15
CA VAL A 55 -39.20 -0.40 -26.32
C VAL A 55 -38.19 0.74 -26.45
N PHE A 56 -37.96 1.25 -27.67
CA PHE A 56 -37.05 2.37 -27.87
C PHE A 56 -37.55 3.64 -27.18
N ALA A 57 -38.83 3.99 -27.36
CA ALA A 57 -39.44 5.16 -26.71
C ALA A 57 -39.34 5.05 -25.18
N ALA A 58 -39.69 3.89 -24.61
CA ALA A 58 -39.62 3.67 -23.18
C ALA A 58 -38.19 3.74 -22.60
N LEU A 59 -37.18 3.30 -23.35
CA LEU A 59 -35.77 3.45 -22.98
C LEU A 59 -35.32 4.91 -23.06
N TRP A 60 -35.72 5.63 -24.11
CA TRP A 60 -35.47 7.07 -24.25
C TRP A 60 -36.04 7.87 -23.07
N ASP A 61 -37.30 7.59 -22.72
CA ASP A 61 -37.98 8.22 -21.59
C ASP A 61 -37.35 7.85 -20.24
N GLY A 62 -36.92 6.60 -20.09
CA GLY A 62 -36.16 6.14 -18.93
C GLY A 62 -34.82 6.87 -18.78
N VAL A 63 -34.11 7.14 -19.88
CA VAL A 63 -32.87 7.94 -19.88
C VAL A 63 -33.17 9.40 -19.52
N ASN A 64 -34.24 9.99 -20.04
CA ASN A 64 -34.68 11.34 -19.66
C ASN A 64 -35.04 11.46 -18.18
N LEU A 65 -35.60 10.39 -17.60
CA LEU A 65 -35.92 10.31 -16.18
C LEU A 65 -34.65 10.28 -15.32
N VAL A 66 -33.72 9.38 -15.64
CA VAL A 66 -32.47 9.20 -14.88
C VAL A 66 -31.52 10.40 -15.02
N SER A 67 -31.45 10.99 -16.20
CA SER A 67 -30.65 12.20 -16.47
C SER A 67 -31.28 13.48 -15.93
N THR A 68 -32.50 13.40 -15.37
CA THR A 68 -33.27 14.54 -14.86
C THR A 68 -33.62 15.60 -15.91
N LEU A 69 -33.50 15.28 -17.21
CA LEU A 69 -33.89 16.18 -18.30
C LEU A 69 -35.41 16.39 -18.31
N GLY A 70 -36.15 15.27 -18.29
CA GLY A 70 -37.61 15.24 -18.30
C GLY A 70 -38.25 15.74 -19.59
N ASP A 71 -38.97 14.85 -20.28
CA ASP A 71 -39.86 15.20 -21.38
C ASP A 71 -41.06 14.24 -21.41
N PHE A 72 -42.07 14.52 -20.60
CA PHE A 72 -43.18 13.58 -20.30
C PHE A 72 -44.57 14.19 -20.52
N THR A 73 -44.66 15.24 -21.35
CA THR A 73 -45.89 16.03 -21.52
C THR A 73 -46.99 15.24 -22.23
N GLU A 74 -46.62 14.40 -23.20
CA GLU A 74 -47.52 13.60 -24.05
C GLU A 74 -48.11 12.35 -23.36
N PHE A 75 -47.69 12.05 -22.13
CA PHE A 75 -48.13 10.83 -21.44
C PHE A 75 -49.59 10.86 -21.01
N ASN A 76 -50.24 9.70 -21.09
CA ASN A 76 -51.60 9.50 -20.59
C ASN A 76 -51.63 9.46 -19.04
N GLN A 77 -52.82 9.51 -18.45
CA GLN A 77 -52.97 9.57 -16.99
C GLN A 77 -52.36 8.36 -16.25
N PRO A 78 -52.54 7.10 -16.70
CA PRO A 78 -51.83 5.95 -16.12
C PRO A 78 -50.30 6.05 -16.18
N GLN A 79 -49.74 6.46 -17.33
CA GLN A 79 -48.29 6.66 -17.49
C GLN A 79 -47.77 7.77 -16.58
N LYS A 80 -48.51 8.88 -16.41
CA LYS A 80 -48.15 9.96 -15.49
C LYS A 80 -48.10 9.52 -14.02
N ILE A 81 -49.08 8.72 -13.57
CA ILE A 81 -49.07 8.16 -12.21
C ILE A 81 -47.88 7.22 -12.01
N PHE A 82 -47.61 6.36 -12.99
CA PHE A 82 -46.44 5.49 -12.97
C PHE A 82 -45.13 6.28 -12.91
N MET A 83 -45.00 7.32 -13.74
CA MET A 83 -43.81 8.17 -13.78
C MET A 83 -43.59 8.95 -12.49
N LEU A 84 -44.65 9.44 -11.83
CA LEU A 84 -44.52 10.06 -10.50
C LEU A 84 -43.86 9.10 -9.50
N LEU A 85 -44.31 7.84 -9.45
CA LEU A 85 -43.71 6.82 -8.60
C LEU A 85 -42.25 6.51 -9.02
N ALA A 86 -42.00 6.40 -10.33
CA ALA A 86 -40.66 6.15 -10.87
C ALA A 86 -39.69 7.31 -10.56
N MET A 87 -40.14 8.56 -10.59
CA MET A 87 -39.35 9.75 -10.22
C MET A 87 -38.96 9.71 -8.74
N PHE A 88 -39.90 9.41 -7.84
CA PHE A 88 -39.59 9.23 -6.41
C PHE A 88 -38.59 8.09 -6.17
N ALA A 89 -38.79 6.95 -6.84
CA ALA A 89 -37.85 5.82 -6.75
C ALA A 89 -36.45 6.20 -7.27
N THR A 90 -36.38 6.92 -8.39
CA THR A 90 -35.12 7.38 -9.00
C THR A 90 -34.38 8.34 -8.07
N LEU A 91 -35.10 9.26 -7.41
CA LEU A 91 -34.52 10.19 -6.45
C LEU A 91 -33.91 9.45 -5.24
N LEU A 92 -34.63 8.48 -4.66
CA LEU A 92 -34.15 7.70 -3.52
C LEU A 92 -32.96 6.80 -3.89
N ILE A 93 -33.07 6.05 -4.98
CA ILE A 93 -32.04 5.11 -5.43
C ILE A 93 -30.81 5.88 -5.96
N GLY A 94 -31.03 6.97 -6.68
CA GLY A 94 -29.98 7.87 -7.17
C GLY A 94 -29.20 8.49 -6.02
N GLY A 95 -29.89 9.03 -5.00
CA GLY A 95 -29.24 9.56 -3.79
C GLY A 95 -28.44 8.50 -3.03
N PHE A 96 -29.00 7.30 -2.86
CA PHE A 96 -28.28 6.17 -2.26
C PHE A 96 -27.06 5.75 -3.08
N ALA A 97 -27.19 5.70 -4.42
CA ALA A 97 -26.09 5.38 -5.33
C ALA A 97 -24.95 6.39 -5.21
N VAL A 98 -25.27 7.70 -5.24
CA VAL A 98 -24.28 8.77 -5.05
C VAL A 98 -23.60 8.65 -3.68
N SER A 99 -24.36 8.45 -2.60
CA SER A 99 -23.81 8.29 -1.24
C SER A 99 -22.85 7.09 -1.14
N ARG A 100 -23.21 5.96 -1.77
CA ARG A 100 -22.36 4.75 -1.81
C ARG A 100 -21.11 4.92 -2.65
N LEU A 101 -21.19 5.70 -3.73
CA LEU A 101 -20.08 5.96 -4.65
C LEU A 101 -19.17 7.11 -4.18
N THR A 102 -19.68 8.01 -3.32
CA THR A 102 -18.89 9.07 -2.68
C THR A 102 -17.79 8.44 -1.82
N GLY A 103 -16.55 8.92 -1.95
CA GLY A 103 -15.39 8.35 -1.27
C GLY A 103 -14.79 7.11 -1.94
N MET A 104 -15.36 6.62 -3.06
CA MET A 104 -14.76 5.53 -3.86
C MET A 104 -13.72 6.02 -4.88
N LEU A 105 -13.74 7.31 -5.23
CA LEU A 105 -12.81 7.96 -6.17
C LEU A 105 -11.81 8.91 -5.48
N SER A 106 -12.12 9.37 -4.27
CA SER A 106 -11.20 10.11 -3.39
C SER A 106 -10.56 9.09 -2.44
N GLY A 107 -9.26 8.91 -2.32
CA GLY A 107 -8.11 9.63 -2.87
C GLY A 107 -6.81 8.98 -2.37
N ASP A 108 -6.86 8.29 -1.22
CA ASP A 108 -5.65 7.74 -0.59
C ASP A 108 -5.46 6.24 -0.84
N ASP A 109 -6.53 5.43 -0.78
CA ASP A 109 -6.39 3.96 -0.87
C ASP A 109 -6.04 3.47 -2.27
N VAL A 110 -6.62 4.09 -3.29
CA VAL A 110 -6.34 3.77 -4.70
C VAL A 110 -4.93 4.22 -5.06
N MET A 111 -4.48 5.38 -4.56
CA MET A 111 -3.12 5.86 -4.80
C MET A 111 -2.09 5.02 -4.07
N ALA A 112 -2.31 4.70 -2.79
CA ALA A 112 -1.47 3.77 -2.03
C ALA A 112 -1.38 2.39 -2.71
N TYR A 113 -2.48 1.88 -3.26
CA TYR A 113 -2.46 0.64 -4.03
C TYR A 113 -1.61 0.74 -5.30
N ARG A 114 -1.78 1.82 -6.09
CA ARG A 114 -0.99 2.04 -7.30
C ARG A 114 0.50 2.22 -6.99
N GLU A 115 0.83 3.00 -5.96
CA GLU A 115 2.21 3.19 -5.49
C GLU A 115 2.83 1.87 -5.04
N ASN A 116 2.12 1.08 -4.21
CA ASN A 116 2.57 -0.26 -3.82
C ASN A 116 2.79 -1.18 -5.02
N ARG A 117 1.91 -1.15 -6.04
CA ARG A 117 2.06 -1.97 -7.25
C ARG A 117 3.28 -1.58 -8.09
N VAL A 118 3.56 -0.28 -8.20
CA VAL A 118 4.77 0.22 -8.86
C VAL A 118 6.02 -0.20 -8.08
N MET A 119 5.99 -0.08 -6.76
CA MET A 119 7.09 -0.52 -5.89
C MET A 119 7.31 -2.03 -5.97
N GLU A 120 6.25 -2.84 -6.01
CA GLU A 120 6.31 -4.29 -6.19
C GLU A 120 7.09 -4.64 -7.47
N GLY A 121 6.81 -3.94 -8.58
CA GLY A 121 7.54 -4.11 -9.83
C GLY A 121 9.03 -3.71 -9.73
N LYS A 122 9.34 -2.63 -9.02
CA LYS A 122 10.75 -2.24 -8.75
C LYS A 122 11.48 -3.29 -7.91
N LEU A 123 10.84 -3.79 -6.86
CA LEU A 123 11.39 -4.83 -6.00
C LEU A 123 11.57 -6.17 -6.74
N ALA A 124 10.67 -6.51 -7.67
CA ALA A 124 10.74 -7.74 -8.44
C ALA A 124 12.03 -7.89 -9.29
N HIS A 125 12.67 -6.78 -9.64
CA HIS A 125 13.93 -6.77 -10.40
C HIS A 125 15.13 -6.29 -9.56
N LEU A 126 14.94 -6.07 -8.26
CA LEU A 126 16.00 -5.60 -7.38
C LEU A 126 16.98 -6.74 -7.09
N ALA A 127 18.27 -6.47 -7.30
CA ALA A 127 19.37 -7.38 -7.02
C ALA A 127 20.64 -6.59 -6.73
N ASN A 128 21.62 -7.21 -6.07
CA ASN A 128 22.90 -6.60 -5.70
C ASN A 128 22.75 -5.30 -4.88
N HIS A 129 21.68 -5.21 -4.09
CA HIS A 129 21.38 -4.09 -3.18
C HIS A 129 21.79 -4.41 -1.74
N VAL A 130 21.91 -3.37 -0.92
CA VAL A 130 22.13 -3.51 0.53
C VAL A 130 20.82 -3.24 1.25
N VAL A 131 20.43 -4.16 2.13
CA VAL A 131 19.27 -3.98 3.00
C VAL A 131 19.71 -3.44 4.35
N VAL A 132 19.07 -2.38 4.82
CA VAL A 132 19.30 -1.81 6.16
C VAL A 132 18.02 -1.98 6.97
N VAL A 133 18.10 -2.70 8.09
CA VAL A 133 16.95 -2.95 8.98
C VAL A 133 16.96 -1.95 10.11
N GLY A 134 15.86 -1.20 10.25
CA GLY A 134 15.72 -0.08 11.15
C GLY A 134 16.21 1.24 10.53
N PHE A 135 15.49 2.32 10.80
CA PHE A 135 15.82 3.69 10.35
C PHE A 135 15.85 4.65 11.55
N HIS A 136 16.64 4.26 12.55
CA HIS A 136 17.01 5.07 13.72
C HIS A 136 18.30 5.85 13.43
N SER A 137 18.92 6.46 14.44
CA SER A 137 20.13 7.26 14.29
C SER A 137 21.27 6.54 13.56
N LEU A 138 21.56 5.28 13.93
CA LEU A 138 22.61 4.49 13.28
C LEU A 138 22.21 4.06 11.86
N GLY A 139 21.01 3.50 11.70
CA GLY A 139 20.51 3.04 10.40
C GLY A 139 20.42 4.14 9.35
N GLU A 140 20.04 5.35 9.77
CA GLU A 140 20.00 6.54 8.92
C GLU A 140 21.40 6.92 8.40
N LEU A 141 22.41 6.96 9.29
CA LEU A 141 23.79 7.27 8.92
C LEU A 141 24.36 6.21 7.96
N VAL A 142 24.13 4.93 8.26
CA VAL A 142 24.56 3.80 7.41
C VAL A 142 23.91 3.90 6.02
N ALA A 143 22.60 4.07 5.95
CA ALA A 143 21.87 4.15 4.69
C ALA A 143 22.34 5.32 3.82
N ASN A 144 22.55 6.49 4.42
CA ASN A 144 23.01 7.67 3.69
C ASN A 144 24.45 7.48 3.20
N SER A 145 25.33 6.91 4.02
CA SER A 145 26.73 6.67 3.66
C SER A 145 26.85 5.65 2.52
N LEU A 146 26.08 4.56 2.58
CA LEU A 146 26.03 3.54 1.52
C LEU A 146 25.53 4.12 0.19
N ARG A 147 24.49 4.96 0.25
CA ARG A 147 23.97 5.62 -0.94
C ARG A 147 24.95 6.64 -1.52
N GLN A 148 25.65 7.40 -0.68
CA GLN A 148 26.72 8.30 -1.12
C GLN A 148 27.88 7.54 -1.78
N ALA A 149 28.15 6.31 -1.33
CA ALA A 149 29.09 5.39 -1.97
C ALA A 149 28.53 4.67 -3.22
N GLY A 150 27.38 5.14 -3.76
CA GLY A 150 26.78 4.62 -4.99
C GLY A 150 26.09 3.25 -4.85
N GLN A 151 25.87 2.77 -3.63
CA GLN A 151 25.14 1.51 -3.44
C GLN A 151 23.62 1.73 -3.53
N THR A 152 22.92 0.73 -4.07
CA THR A 152 21.45 0.69 -4.01
C THR A 152 21.03 0.23 -2.63
N VAL A 153 20.25 1.04 -1.92
CA VAL A 153 19.86 0.80 -0.52
C VAL A 153 18.35 0.59 -0.42
N LEU A 154 17.96 -0.47 0.28
CA LEU A 154 16.59 -0.76 0.67
C LEU A 154 16.46 -0.69 2.20
N ILE A 155 15.51 0.07 2.70
CA ILE A 155 15.26 0.22 4.14
C ILE A 155 14.12 -0.71 4.53
N LEU A 156 14.34 -1.53 5.55
CA LEU A 156 13.30 -2.37 6.14
C LEU A 156 12.95 -1.87 7.54
N VAL A 157 11.69 -1.50 7.75
CA VAL A 157 11.21 -0.97 9.03
C VAL A 157 9.84 -1.56 9.38
N GLY A 158 9.52 -1.64 10.67
CA GLY A 158 8.19 -2.02 11.15
C GLY A 158 7.33 -0.85 11.62
N ASP A 159 7.87 0.37 11.59
CA ASP A 159 7.23 1.59 12.07
C ASP A 159 6.93 2.55 10.90
N GLN A 160 5.71 3.08 10.84
CA GLN A 160 5.26 3.93 9.74
C GLN A 160 5.99 5.28 9.71
N ASP A 161 6.34 5.84 10.88
CA ASP A 161 7.06 7.11 10.94
C ASP A 161 8.49 6.95 10.42
N GLN A 162 9.16 5.85 10.78
CA GLN A 162 10.45 5.47 10.19
C GLN A 162 10.36 5.30 8.68
N ALA A 163 9.31 4.64 8.19
CA ALA A 163 9.12 4.43 6.76
C ALA A 163 8.95 5.76 6.01
N ASN A 164 8.17 6.68 6.59
CA ASN A 164 7.95 7.99 6.02
C ASN A 164 9.26 8.78 5.93
N ARG A 165 10.02 8.87 7.03
CA ARG A 165 11.32 9.57 7.06
C ARG A 165 12.33 9.00 6.07
N ALA A 166 12.39 7.68 5.93
CA ALA A 166 13.30 7.03 4.99
C ALA A 166 12.93 7.35 3.53
N ALA A 167 11.63 7.30 3.20
CA ALA A 167 11.16 7.59 1.85
C ALA A 167 11.23 9.08 1.50
N ASP A 168 11.02 9.99 2.45
CA ASP A 168 11.22 11.44 2.27
C ASP A 168 12.67 11.77 1.92
N ARG A 169 13.61 10.96 2.42
CA ARG A 169 15.03 11.04 2.07
C ARG A 169 15.36 10.37 0.74
N GLY A 170 14.37 9.80 0.04
CA GLY A 170 14.51 9.19 -1.28
C GLY A 170 15.02 7.76 -1.27
N HIS A 171 14.94 7.05 -0.13
CA HIS A 171 15.25 5.63 -0.08
C HIS A 171 14.06 4.78 -0.51
N MET A 172 14.33 3.57 -1.02
CA MET A 172 13.28 2.55 -1.18
C MET A 172 13.00 1.93 0.20
N VAL A 173 11.73 1.77 0.55
CA VAL A 173 11.34 1.29 1.87
C VAL A 173 10.43 0.09 1.75
N VAL A 174 10.67 -0.94 2.55
CA VAL A 174 9.74 -2.02 2.87
C VAL A 174 9.23 -1.78 4.28
N LEU A 175 7.93 -1.61 4.43
CA LEU A 175 7.25 -1.50 5.72
C LEU A 175 6.55 -2.81 6.04
N GLY A 176 6.90 -3.45 7.14
CA GLY A 176 6.28 -4.71 7.54
C GLY A 176 6.39 -5.00 9.04
N SER A 177 5.31 -5.52 9.61
CA SER A 177 5.20 -5.77 11.04
C SER A 177 6.13 -6.91 11.52
N PRO A 178 6.61 -6.88 12.79
CA PRO A 178 7.40 -7.96 13.39
C PRO A 178 6.70 -9.33 13.43
N GLY A 179 5.38 -9.40 13.24
CA GLY A 179 4.64 -10.66 13.18
C GLY A 179 4.74 -11.41 11.84
N ALA A 180 5.29 -10.78 10.79
CA ALA A 180 5.29 -11.29 9.42
C ALA A 180 6.72 -11.41 8.84
N PHE A 181 7.72 -11.69 9.68
CA PHE A 181 9.14 -11.70 9.29
C PHE A 181 9.41 -12.45 7.98
N ASP A 182 8.82 -13.62 7.73
CA ASP A 182 9.05 -14.37 6.49
C ASP A 182 8.60 -13.61 5.22
N ASP A 183 7.39 -13.04 5.22
CA ASP A 183 6.85 -12.30 4.07
C ASP A 183 7.59 -10.97 3.87
N VAL A 184 8.02 -10.35 4.97
CA VAL A 184 8.77 -9.10 5.00
C VAL A 184 10.19 -9.28 4.44
N LEU A 185 10.89 -10.33 4.87
CA LEU A 185 12.25 -10.64 4.42
C LEU A 185 12.27 -11.08 2.95
N LYS A 186 11.23 -11.78 2.47
CA LYS A 186 11.03 -12.05 1.03
C LYS A 186 10.75 -10.76 0.25
N GLY A 187 9.88 -9.89 0.76
CA GLY A 187 9.61 -8.58 0.16
C GLY A 187 10.86 -7.71 0.05
N ALA A 188 11.81 -7.86 0.99
CA ALA A 188 13.10 -7.19 0.98
C ALA A 188 14.13 -7.81 0.00
N ARG A 189 13.80 -8.92 -0.67
CA ARG A 189 14.64 -9.59 -1.67
C ARG A 189 16.01 -10.00 -1.11
N LEU A 190 16.04 -10.56 0.09
CA LEU A 190 17.29 -11.03 0.73
C LEU A 190 17.96 -12.19 0.00
N ASP A 191 17.22 -12.92 -0.84
CA ASP A 191 17.71 -13.95 -1.74
C ASP A 191 18.72 -13.42 -2.77
N SER A 192 18.57 -12.15 -3.17
CA SER A 192 19.34 -11.49 -4.22
C SER A 192 20.08 -10.24 -3.72
N ALA A 193 20.00 -9.96 -2.42
CA ALA A 193 20.72 -8.88 -1.77
C ALA A 193 22.21 -9.19 -1.66
N LYS A 194 23.02 -8.13 -1.76
CA LYS A 194 24.48 -8.17 -1.59
C LYS A 194 24.88 -8.27 -0.11
N ALA A 195 24.21 -7.51 0.74
CA ALA A 195 24.51 -7.44 2.16
C ALA A 195 23.29 -6.96 2.96
N LEU A 196 23.32 -7.25 4.26
CA LEU A 196 22.34 -6.84 5.24
C LEU A 196 23.04 -6.14 6.42
N VAL A 197 22.53 -4.98 6.82
CA VAL A 197 22.94 -4.31 8.06
C VAL A 197 21.74 -4.22 8.99
N VAL A 198 21.86 -4.79 10.19
CA VAL A 198 20.78 -4.72 11.18
C VAL A 198 21.11 -3.63 12.19
N THR A 199 20.23 -2.64 12.36
CA THR A 199 20.48 -1.45 13.20
C THR A 199 19.31 -1.16 14.13
N THR A 200 18.59 -2.20 14.56
CA THR A 200 17.50 -2.02 15.52
C THR A 200 18.06 -1.79 16.93
N PRO A 201 17.39 -0.97 17.77
CA PRO A 201 17.82 -0.70 19.13
C PRO A 201 17.60 -1.90 20.07
N ASP A 202 16.78 -2.87 19.68
CA ASP A 202 16.55 -4.09 20.45
C ASP A 202 17.52 -5.19 20.00
N SER A 203 18.38 -5.55 20.92
CA SER A 203 19.41 -6.56 20.71
C SER A 203 18.89 -7.98 20.46
N ASN A 204 17.77 -8.34 21.07
CA ASN A 204 17.15 -9.65 20.87
C ASN A 204 16.56 -9.72 19.46
N ASN A 205 15.96 -8.62 19.00
CA ASN A 205 15.50 -8.52 17.61
C ASN A 205 16.66 -8.64 16.63
N ASN A 206 17.81 -8.02 16.91
CA ASN A 206 18.99 -8.14 16.04
C ASN A 206 19.44 -9.59 15.87
N LEU A 207 19.44 -10.39 16.94
CA LEU A 207 19.77 -11.81 16.88
C LEU A 207 18.74 -12.60 16.05
N ALA A 208 17.45 -12.39 16.30
CA ALA A 208 16.38 -13.05 15.56
C ALA A 208 16.41 -12.72 14.06
N ILE A 209 16.56 -11.44 13.71
CA ILE A 209 16.67 -10.98 12.32
C ILE A 209 17.89 -11.59 11.63
N THR A 210 19.03 -11.62 12.32
CA THR A 210 20.27 -12.22 11.79
C THR A 210 20.06 -13.69 11.46
N LEU A 211 19.50 -14.45 12.40
CA LEU A 211 19.23 -15.88 12.22
C LEU A 211 18.29 -16.11 11.04
N LEU A 212 17.16 -15.38 10.98
CA LEU A 212 16.17 -15.53 9.91
C LEU A 212 16.71 -15.11 8.53
N ALA A 213 17.52 -14.05 8.47
CA ALA A 213 18.17 -13.66 7.23
C ALA A 213 19.17 -14.72 6.76
N HIS A 214 19.94 -15.31 7.68
CA HIS A 214 20.90 -16.36 7.36
C HIS A 214 20.21 -17.66 6.93
N THR A 215 19.08 -18.04 7.55
CA THR A 215 18.31 -19.22 7.12
C THR A 215 17.69 -19.03 5.73
N LEU A 216 17.28 -17.81 5.38
CA LEU A 216 16.77 -17.49 4.04
C LEU A 216 17.89 -17.44 2.98
N ASN A 217 19.05 -16.89 3.33
CA ASN A 217 20.21 -16.81 2.44
C ASN A 217 21.51 -16.97 3.24
N ALA A 218 22.03 -18.20 3.28
CA ALA A 218 23.25 -18.52 4.01
C ALA A 218 24.51 -17.83 3.47
N SER A 219 24.47 -17.33 2.23
CA SER A 219 25.58 -16.61 1.59
C SER A 219 25.53 -15.09 1.78
N LEU A 220 24.46 -14.57 2.38
CA LEU A 220 24.27 -13.14 2.61
C LEU A 220 25.31 -12.62 3.60
N THR A 221 26.00 -11.52 3.23
CA THR A 221 26.90 -10.84 4.16
C THR A 221 26.08 -10.04 5.17
N ILE A 222 26.13 -10.41 6.45
CA ILE A 222 25.33 -9.76 7.51
C ILE A 222 26.25 -9.04 8.50
N VAL A 223 26.01 -7.75 8.72
CA VAL A 223 26.74 -6.92 9.69
C VAL A 223 25.79 -6.38 10.76
N VAL A 224 26.13 -6.59 12.03
CA VAL A 224 25.26 -6.22 13.17
C VAL A 224 26.09 -5.60 14.31
N PRO A 225 25.56 -4.58 15.01
CA PRO A 225 26.17 -4.09 16.24
C PRO A 225 25.97 -5.07 17.41
N GLY A 226 27.06 -5.38 18.11
CA GLY A 226 27.07 -6.13 19.35
C GLY A 226 27.25 -5.21 20.57
N GLU A 227 26.81 -5.68 21.73
CA GLU A 227 27.02 -4.96 23.00
C GLU A 227 28.22 -5.49 23.78
N ASN A 228 28.51 -6.79 23.69
CA ASN A 228 29.61 -7.41 24.46
C ASN A 228 30.15 -8.67 23.74
N PRO A 229 31.31 -9.20 24.17
CA PRO A 229 31.93 -10.36 23.54
C PRO A 229 31.05 -11.63 23.52
N LEU A 230 30.27 -11.87 24.58
CA LEU A 230 29.36 -13.03 24.64
C LEU A 230 28.29 -12.93 23.56
N ARG A 231 27.67 -11.76 23.42
CA ARG A 231 26.61 -11.55 22.43
C ARG A 231 27.14 -11.48 21.01
N LYS A 232 28.38 -11.04 20.83
CA LYS A 232 29.11 -11.18 19.57
C LYS A 232 29.19 -12.65 19.14
N GLY A 233 29.60 -13.55 20.04
CA GLY A 233 29.64 -14.98 19.74
C GLY A 233 28.28 -15.57 19.36
N LEU A 234 27.19 -15.12 20.01
CA LEU A 234 25.83 -15.52 19.65
C LEU A 234 25.40 -15.03 18.26
N LEU A 235 25.72 -13.78 17.91
CA LEU A 235 25.41 -13.22 16.60
C LEU A 235 26.20 -13.89 15.48
N GLU A 236 27.50 -14.15 15.70
CA GLU A 236 28.34 -14.91 14.76
C GLU A 236 27.79 -16.33 14.56
N SER A 237 27.37 -16.99 15.65
CA SER A 237 26.73 -18.31 15.59
C SER A 237 25.38 -18.30 14.87
N ALA A 238 24.66 -17.16 14.88
CA ALA A 238 23.42 -16.97 14.13
C ALA A 238 23.64 -16.67 12.65
N GLY A 239 24.90 -16.52 12.20
CA GLY A 239 25.25 -16.28 10.80
C GLY A 239 25.69 -14.85 10.48
N ALA A 240 25.94 -14.00 11.48
CA ALA A 240 26.54 -12.68 11.25
C ALA A 240 27.96 -12.85 10.69
N SER A 241 28.23 -12.23 9.54
CA SER A 241 29.57 -12.19 8.92
C SER A 241 30.49 -11.19 9.61
N GLY A 242 29.92 -10.18 10.27
CA GLY A 242 30.67 -9.20 11.04
C GLY A 242 29.85 -8.65 12.20
N VAL A 243 30.46 -8.61 13.38
CA VAL A 243 29.86 -8.00 14.56
C VAL A 243 30.75 -6.88 15.08
N VAL A 244 30.15 -5.71 15.23
CA VAL A 244 30.84 -4.50 15.69
C VAL A 244 30.42 -4.18 17.11
N ILE A 245 31.34 -4.25 18.07
CA ILE A 245 31.06 -3.86 19.46
C ILE A 245 31.12 -2.34 19.54
N VAL A 246 29.95 -1.70 19.64
CA VAL A 246 29.84 -0.24 19.51
C VAL A 246 30.57 0.48 20.63
N ASP A 247 30.43 -0.01 21.86
CA ASP A 247 31.02 0.60 23.06
C ASP A 247 32.55 0.62 22.99
N GLU A 248 33.19 -0.42 22.43
CA GLU A 248 34.64 -0.47 22.24
C GLU A 248 35.13 0.58 21.22
N ILE A 249 34.41 0.76 20.11
CA ILE A 249 34.74 1.78 19.12
C ILE A 249 34.60 3.18 19.71
N VAL A 250 33.50 3.43 20.41
CA VAL A 250 33.23 4.73 21.03
C VAL A 250 34.27 5.03 22.11
N ALA A 251 34.59 4.05 22.98
CA ALA A 251 35.62 4.21 24.00
C ALA A 251 36.98 4.56 23.40
N ASN A 252 37.42 3.82 22.37
CA ASN A 252 38.70 4.09 21.69
C ASN A 252 38.72 5.47 21.03
N ALA A 253 37.60 5.91 20.42
CA ALA A 253 37.49 7.24 19.83
C ALA A 253 37.53 8.36 20.88
N LEU A 254 36.90 8.16 22.04
CA LEU A 254 36.95 9.10 23.16
C LEU A 254 38.36 9.22 23.74
N VAL A 255 39.03 8.10 23.98
CA VAL A 255 40.43 8.07 24.45
C VAL A 255 41.33 8.80 23.47
N GLY A 256 41.23 8.49 22.17
CA GLY A 256 42.05 9.14 21.15
C GLY A 256 41.83 10.66 21.05
N LYS A 257 40.58 11.13 21.21
CA LYS A 257 40.28 12.58 21.26
C LYS A 257 40.82 13.24 22.52
N LEU A 258 40.77 12.54 23.66
CA LEU A 258 41.29 13.06 24.92
C LEU A 258 42.82 13.15 24.90
N THR A 259 43.52 12.12 24.45
CA THR A 259 44.99 12.11 24.40
C THR A 259 45.52 13.19 23.47
N ALA A 260 44.93 13.35 22.29
CA ALA A 260 45.30 14.43 21.36
C ALA A 260 45.13 15.83 21.99
N ARG A 261 44.05 16.04 22.76
CA ARG A 261 43.79 17.32 23.46
C ARG A 261 44.74 17.58 24.63
N VAL A 262 45.14 16.54 25.36
CA VAL A 262 46.07 16.64 26.50
C VAL A 262 47.49 16.89 26.02
N GLU A 263 47.90 16.32 24.88
CA GLU A 263 49.22 16.56 24.27
C GLU A 263 49.34 17.96 23.63
N GLU A 264 48.23 18.57 23.22
CA GLU A 264 48.16 19.95 22.68
C GLU A 264 48.02 21.03 23.77
N ALA A 265 47.85 20.65 25.04
CA ALA A 265 47.75 21.59 26.15
C ALA A 265 49.16 22.01 26.65
N PRO A 266 49.50 23.32 26.67
CA PRO A 266 50.83 23.81 27.05
C PRO A 266 51.16 23.63 28.54
#